data_AF-A0A7S0ZAR7-F1
#
_entry.id   AF-A0A7S0ZAR7-F1
#
_cell.length_a   1.000
_cell.length_b   1.000
_cell.length_c   1.000
_cell.angle_alpha   90.00
_cell.angle_beta   90.00
_cell.angle_gamma   90.00
#
_symmetry.space_group_name_H-M   'P 1'
#
loop_
_entity.id
_entity.type
_entity.pdbx_description
1 polymer ?
#
loop_
_entity_poly.entity_id
_entity_poly.type
_entity_poly.pdbx_seq_one_letter_code
_entity_poly.pdbx_strand_id
1 'polypeptide(L)'
;MMSKLRQIFHGTRKQSSKNPSDDTFRRVYFNNTSSIKLTTSTYESSSHYNVHPEHLKFGSNFVSSSKYTFFNFFPKFLFQQFSRVSNVYFLILGILSFIDPFAITQDAGKFGLIITLTIVIAVSAIREIIEDFFRHKEDRRVNGAPSVILRSIELNDAQCMDRWDGVRVGDVVKLTDSEQVPADMILLSCENSDGIVYVETRNLDGETNLKQKICPKVVSDECSTVDQVLKIAGYAECE
;
A
#
# COMPACT_ATOMS: atom_id res chain seq x y z
N MET A 1 -18.46 -26.71 6.73
CA MET A 1 -18.91 -26.31 5.38
C MET A 1 -17.83 -25.43 4.79
N MET A 2 -17.04 -25.98 3.86
CA MET A 2 -15.90 -25.31 3.22
C MET A 2 -16.32 -24.21 2.23
N SER A 3 -15.49 -23.16 2.11
CA SER A 3 -15.20 -22.34 0.91
C SER A 3 -14.90 -20.90 1.36
N LYS A 4 -13.84 -20.16 0.98
CA LYS A 4 -12.66 -20.35 0.15
C LYS A 4 -11.73 -19.16 0.46
N LEU A 5 -10.42 -19.40 0.55
CA LEU A 5 -9.36 -18.40 0.47
C LEU A 5 -9.46 -17.58 -0.82
N ARG A 6 -9.15 -16.29 -0.74
CA ARG A 6 -8.55 -15.51 -1.84
C ARG A 6 -7.49 -14.56 -1.29
N GLN A 7 -6.24 -15.01 -1.35
CA GLN A 7 -5.10 -14.10 -1.50
C GLN A 7 -5.23 -13.42 -2.87
N ILE A 8 -5.15 -12.09 -2.89
CA ILE A 8 -5.01 -11.32 -4.12
C ILE A 8 -3.58 -10.78 -4.13
N PHE A 9 -2.67 -11.57 -4.69
CA PHE A 9 -1.45 -11.03 -5.29
C PHE A 9 -1.74 -10.88 -6.78
N HIS A 10 -1.78 -9.63 -7.27
CA HIS A 10 -1.67 -9.30 -8.69
C HIS A 10 -0.82 -8.04 -8.84
N GLY A 11 0.44 -8.27 -9.17
CA GLY A 11 1.38 -7.27 -9.65
C GLY A 11 2.31 -7.91 -10.67
N THR A 12 1.79 -8.41 -11.77
CA THR A 12 2.61 -8.75 -12.94
C THR A 12 2.98 -7.47 -13.67
N ARG A 13 4.27 -7.10 -13.68
CA ARG A 13 4.81 -6.20 -14.70
C ARG A 13 6.20 -6.63 -15.15
N LYS A 14 6.20 -7.14 -16.39
CA LYS A 14 7.28 -7.36 -17.37
C LYS A 14 8.72 -7.45 -16.85
N GLN A 15 9.26 -8.66 -17.02
CA GLN A 15 10.68 -8.97 -17.17
C GLN A 15 11.40 -7.95 -18.06
N SER A 16 12.47 -7.37 -17.54
CA SER A 16 13.59 -6.91 -18.34
C SER A 16 14.78 -7.80 -17.99
N SER A 17 15.24 -8.54 -18.99
CA SER A 17 16.35 -9.50 -18.96
C SER A 17 17.57 -9.00 -18.16
N LYS A 18 17.83 -9.60 -16.99
CA LYS A 18 19.16 -9.67 -16.37
C LYS A 18 19.36 -11.07 -15.76
N ASN A 19 20.61 -11.53 -15.77
CA ASN A 19 21.06 -12.91 -15.57
C ASN A 19 20.44 -13.62 -14.34
N PRO A 20 20.22 -14.96 -14.40
CA PRO A 20 19.38 -15.68 -13.44
C PRO A 20 20.11 -16.18 -12.18
N SER A 21 21.25 -15.61 -11.81
CA SER A 21 22.15 -16.21 -10.80
C SER A 21 22.47 -15.36 -9.56
N ASP A 22 21.86 -14.19 -9.38
CA ASP A 22 22.23 -13.26 -8.28
C ASP A 22 21.04 -12.68 -7.47
N ASP A 23 19.79 -13.12 -7.72
CA ASP A 23 18.59 -12.35 -7.37
C ASP A 23 17.74 -12.94 -6.21
N THR A 24 18.28 -13.81 -5.36
CA THR A 24 17.50 -14.43 -4.27
C THR A 24 17.40 -13.60 -3.00
N PHE A 25 18.25 -12.58 -2.79
CA PHE A 25 18.20 -11.74 -1.59
C PHE A 25 18.40 -10.27 -1.92
N ARG A 26 17.46 -9.43 -1.48
CA ARG A 26 17.56 -7.98 -1.54
C ARG A 26 18.30 -7.48 -0.30
N ARG A 27 19.46 -6.84 -0.51
CA ARG A 27 20.19 -6.12 0.54
C ARG A 27 19.57 -4.75 0.74
N VAL A 28 19.15 -4.46 1.97
CA VAL A 28 18.68 -3.15 2.44
C VAL A 28 19.75 -2.54 3.32
N TYR A 29 20.47 -1.55 2.81
CA TYR A 29 21.44 -0.76 3.57
C TYR A 29 20.75 0.29 4.43
N PHE A 30 21.25 0.50 5.64
CA PHE A 30 20.85 1.62 6.50
C PHE A 30 22.09 2.36 7.00
N ASN A 31 21.94 3.68 7.14
CA ASN A 31 22.97 4.57 7.66
C ASN A 31 24.35 4.44 6.96
N ASN A 32 24.34 4.15 5.66
CA ASN A 32 25.54 4.01 4.86
C ASN A 32 25.93 5.36 4.24
N THR A 33 26.88 6.07 4.86
CA THR A 33 27.38 7.37 4.36
C THR A 33 28.41 7.22 3.23
N SER A 34 28.79 6.00 2.83
CA SER A 34 29.99 5.76 2.01
C SER A 34 29.78 5.71 0.48
N SER A 35 28.60 6.00 -0.07
CA SER A 35 28.43 5.87 -1.54
C SER A 35 27.43 6.83 -2.19
N ILE A 36 27.66 8.14 -2.06
CA ILE A 36 27.16 9.11 -3.04
C ILE A 36 28.29 10.05 -3.48
N LYS A 37 29.18 9.51 -4.30
CA LYS A 37 29.75 10.27 -5.42
C LYS A 37 28.94 9.91 -6.67
N LEU A 38 27.65 10.25 -6.69
CA LEU A 38 26.84 10.15 -7.90
C LEU A 38 26.83 11.52 -8.57
N THR A 39 27.48 11.51 -9.72
CA THR A 39 27.58 12.57 -10.73
C THR A 39 26.32 13.43 -10.83
N THR A 40 26.54 14.70 -10.55
CA THR A 40 25.68 15.85 -10.79
C THR A 40 25.13 15.87 -12.21
N SER A 41 23.82 15.69 -12.35
CA SER A 41 22.93 16.65 -13.03
C SER A 41 21.52 16.08 -12.98
N THR A 42 20.53 16.88 -12.57
CA THR A 42 19.09 16.54 -12.46
C THR A 42 18.67 15.63 -11.30
N TYR A 43 18.87 16.07 -10.05
CA TYR A 43 17.90 15.89 -8.97
C TYR A 43 18.32 16.87 -7.86
N GLU A 44 17.68 18.03 -7.81
CA GLU A 44 17.87 19.00 -6.74
C GLU A 44 17.43 18.38 -5.41
N SER A 45 18.44 18.13 -4.57
CA SER A 45 18.45 18.32 -3.13
C SER A 45 17.13 18.15 -2.38
N SER A 46 16.91 16.94 -1.88
CA SER A 46 16.31 16.77 -0.55
C SER A 46 17.34 16.04 0.30
N SER A 47 18.17 16.82 1.01
CA SER A 47 19.23 16.40 1.94
C SER A 47 18.71 15.69 3.20
N HIS A 48 17.57 15.02 3.10
CA HIS A 48 16.77 14.57 4.22
C HIS A 48 16.38 13.09 4.05
N TYR A 49 17.21 12.19 3.56
CA TYR A 49 16.84 10.76 3.53
C TYR A 49 18.07 9.89 3.80
N ASN A 50 17.87 8.73 4.47
CA ASN A 50 18.87 7.68 4.42
C ASN A 50 18.85 7.11 3.00
N VAL A 51 19.80 7.52 2.17
CA VAL A 51 19.77 7.17 0.75
C VAL A 51 20.27 5.74 0.59
N HIS A 52 19.34 4.81 0.42
CA HIS A 52 19.69 3.50 -0.10
C HIS A 52 20.32 3.65 -1.50
N PRO A 53 21.47 3.00 -1.80
CA PRO A 53 22.15 3.11 -3.10
C PRO A 53 21.23 2.79 -4.30
N GLU A 54 20.22 1.94 -4.05
CA GLU A 54 19.23 1.52 -5.04
C GLU A 54 17.80 2.01 -4.73
N HIS A 55 17.62 3.15 -4.06
CA HIS A 55 16.30 3.64 -3.64
C HIS A 55 15.25 3.72 -4.77
N LEU A 56 15.67 3.95 -6.02
CA LEU A 56 14.80 3.98 -7.20
C LEU A 56 14.24 2.60 -7.61
N LYS A 57 14.80 1.50 -7.09
CA LYS A 57 14.28 0.14 -7.34
C LYS A 57 13.13 -0.24 -6.42
N PHE A 58 12.97 0.45 -5.29
CA PHE A 58 11.91 0.16 -4.33
C PHE A 58 10.63 0.93 -4.65
N GLY A 59 9.49 0.34 -4.30
CA GLY A 59 8.20 1.03 -4.37
C GLY A 59 8.13 2.17 -3.37
N SER A 60 7.26 3.15 -3.64
CA SER A 60 6.88 4.17 -2.65
C SER A 60 6.02 3.53 -1.55
N ASN A 61 6.10 4.06 -0.33
CA ASN A 61 5.21 3.69 0.78
C ASN A 61 3.78 4.28 0.66
N PHE A 62 3.41 4.78 -0.53
CA PHE A 62 2.06 5.26 -0.81
C PHE A 62 1.07 4.10 -0.97
N VAL A 63 0.02 4.08 -0.14
CA VAL A 63 -1.05 3.09 -0.18
C VAL A 63 -2.25 3.63 -0.96
N SER A 64 -2.79 2.83 -1.88
CA SER A 64 -4.04 3.12 -2.58
C SER A 64 -4.94 1.90 -2.61
N SER A 65 -6.07 1.99 -1.92
CA SER A 65 -7.13 0.96 -1.88
C SER A 65 -8.33 1.31 -2.76
N SER A 66 -8.40 2.57 -3.19
CA SER A 66 -9.36 3.10 -4.15
C SER A 66 -9.19 2.48 -5.55
N LYS A 67 -10.31 2.17 -6.20
CA LYS A 67 -10.33 1.48 -7.50
C LYS A 67 -10.45 2.46 -8.66
N TYR A 68 -11.13 3.58 -8.44
CA TYR A 68 -11.49 4.51 -9.50
C TYR A 68 -10.83 5.86 -9.30
N THR A 69 -10.56 6.49 -10.44
CA THR A 69 -10.36 7.93 -10.54
C THR A 69 -11.64 8.53 -11.12
N PHE A 70 -11.82 9.83 -10.95
CA PHE A 70 -12.99 10.55 -11.48
C PHE A 70 -13.26 10.22 -12.96
N PHE A 71 -12.20 10.20 -13.79
CA PHE A 71 -12.31 9.95 -15.23
C PHE A 71 -12.48 8.47 -15.62
N ASN A 72 -11.92 7.54 -14.84
CA ASN A 72 -11.96 6.12 -15.19
C ASN A 72 -13.14 5.37 -14.54
N PHE A 73 -13.89 6.02 -13.63
CA PHE A 73 -15.02 5.41 -12.93
C PHE A 73 -16.04 4.85 -13.91
N PHE A 74 -16.61 5.69 -14.76
CA PHE A 74 -17.71 5.29 -15.65
C PHE A 74 -17.35 4.12 -16.59
N PRO A 75 -16.25 4.18 -17.39
CA PRO A 75 -15.91 3.09 -18.29
C PRO A 75 -15.55 1.79 -17.55
N LYS A 76 -14.79 1.86 -16.45
CA LYS A 76 -14.44 0.65 -15.68
C LYS A 76 -15.65 0.05 -14.97
N PHE A 77 -16.48 0.89 -14.36
CA PHE A 77 -17.68 0.47 -13.65
C PHE A 77 -18.67 -0.22 -14.61
N LEU A 78 -18.96 0.39 -15.77
CA LEU A 78 -19.84 -0.23 -16.76
C LEU A 78 -19.29 -1.55 -17.28
N PHE A 79 -17.98 -1.62 -17.58
CA PHE A 79 -17.35 -2.88 -17.97
C PHE A 79 -17.54 -3.97 -16.90
N GLN A 80 -17.37 -3.63 -15.62
CA GLN A 80 -17.61 -4.57 -14.53
C GLN A 80 -19.08 -4.96 -14.38
N GLN A 81 -20.03 -4.03 -14.55
CA GLN A 81 -21.45 -4.34 -14.50
C GLN A 81 -21.85 -5.27 -15.64
N PHE A 82 -21.40 -5.02 -16.87
CA PHE A 82 -21.70 -5.86 -18.03
C PHE A 82 -20.78 -7.09 -18.15
N SER A 83 -19.86 -7.30 -17.23
CA SER A 83 -19.19 -8.60 -17.06
C SER A 83 -20.07 -9.60 -16.30
N ARG A 84 -21.19 -9.15 -15.69
CA ARG A 84 -22.14 -10.02 -14.99
C ARG A 84 -23.17 -10.57 -15.97
N VAL A 85 -23.30 -11.90 -16.02
CA VAL A 85 -24.21 -12.61 -16.93
C VAL A 85 -25.65 -12.06 -16.86
N SER A 86 -26.16 -11.77 -15.66
CA SER A 86 -27.51 -11.21 -15.48
C SER A 86 -27.69 -9.87 -16.19
N ASN A 87 -26.71 -8.97 -16.08
CA ASN A 87 -26.81 -7.64 -16.70
C ASN A 87 -26.71 -7.73 -18.23
N VAL A 88 -25.89 -8.64 -18.75
CA VAL A 88 -25.82 -8.92 -20.20
C VAL A 88 -27.14 -9.53 -20.69
N TYR A 89 -27.71 -10.46 -19.94
CA TYR A 89 -29.00 -11.07 -20.26
C TYR A 89 -30.13 -10.03 -20.34
N PHE A 90 -30.27 -9.17 -19.32
CA PHE A 90 -31.26 -8.08 -19.32
C PHE A 90 -31.01 -7.07 -20.43
N LEU A 91 -29.75 -6.80 -20.78
CA LEU A 91 -29.41 -5.91 -21.90
C LEU A 91 -29.85 -6.52 -23.24
N ILE A 92 -29.54 -7.79 -23.49
CA ILE A 92 -29.94 -8.48 -24.72
C ILE A 92 -31.47 -8.53 -24.83
N LEU A 93 -32.17 -8.95 -23.77
CA LEU A 93 -33.62 -8.96 -23.79
C LEU A 93 -34.22 -7.57 -23.96
N GLY A 94 -33.65 -6.56 -23.30
CA GLY A 94 -34.06 -5.18 -23.46
C GLY A 94 -33.91 -4.66 -24.89
N ILE A 95 -32.85 -5.05 -25.59
CA ILE A 95 -32.64 -4.73 -27.01
C ILE A 95 -33.63 -5.49 -27.90
N LEU A 96 -33.80 -6.80 -27.67
CA LEU A 96 -34.73 -7.63 -28.44
C LEU A 96 -36.19 -7.17 -28.32
N SER A 97 -36.58 -6.60 -27.18
CA SER A 97 -37.91 -6.01 -26.97
C SER A 97 -38.25 -4.85 -27.91
N PHE A 98 -37.26 -4.24 -28.59
CA PHE A 98 -37.51 -3.20 -29.61
C PHE A 98 -37.65 -3.76 -31.03
N ILE A 99 -37.40 -5.05 -31.25
CA ILE A 99 -37.54 -5.69 -32.56
C ILE A 99 -38.90 -6.39 -32.58
N ASP A 100 -39.86 -5.86 -33.36
CA ASP A 100 -41.28 -6.27 -33.29
C ASP A 100 -41.53 -7.80 -33.35
N PRO A 101 -40.86 -8.59 -34.22
CA PRO A 101 -40.98 -10.06 -34.20
C PRO A 101 -40.59 -10.76 -32.89
N PHE A 102 -39.75 -10.13 -32.07
CA PHE A 102 -39.20 -10.66 -30.83
C PHE A 102 -39.68 -9.88 -29.59
N ALA A 103 -40.58 -8.92 -29.77
CA ALA A 103 -41.07 -8.08 -28.68
C ALA A 103 -41.88 -8.90 -27.67
N ILE A 104 -41.43 -8.90 -26.41
CA ILE A 104 -42.08 -9.63 -25.31
C ILE A 104 -43.34 -8.88 -24.84
N THR A 105 -43.33 -7.55 -24.95
CA THR A 105 -44.39 -6.64 -24.48
C THR A 105 -44.71 -5.60 -25.54
N GLN A 106 -45.99 -5.19 -25.62
CA GLN A 106 -46.46 -4.18 -26.56
C GLN A 106 -46.38 -2.77 -25.96
N ASP A 107 -46.36 -1.76 -26.83
CA ASP A 107 -46.41 -0.33 -26.48
C ASP A 107 -45.39 0.12 -25.41
N ALA A 108 -45.85 0.77 -24.35
CA ALA A 108 -45.00 1.30 -23.27
C ALA A 108 -44.22 0.21 -22.52
N GLY A 109 -44.66 -1.06 -22.61
CA GLY A 109 -43.99 -2.20 -21.99
C GLY A 109 -42.61 -2.50 -22.57
N LYS A 110 -42.31 -2.03 -23.80
CA LYS A 110 -41.01 -2.24 -24.48
C LYS A 110 -39.84 -1.66 -23.67
N PHE A 111 -40.07 -0.56 -22.94
CA PHE A 111 -39.05 0.10 -22.13
C PHE A 111 -38.82 -0.57 -20.76
N GLY A 112 -39.73 -1.44 -20.30
CA GLY A 112 -39.71 -1.97 -18.94
C GLY A 112 -38.37 -2.58 -18.55
N LEU A 113 -37.82 -3.46 -19.40
CA LEU A 113 -36.55 -4.15 -19.13
C LEU A 113 -35.36 -3.19 -19.09
N ILE A 114 -35.28 -2.24 -20.03
CA ILE A 114 -34.20 -1.24 -20.06
C ILE A 114 -34.31 -0.28 -18.87
N ILE A 115 -35.51 0.14 -18.49
CA ILE A 115 -35.73 0.98 -17.31
C ILE A 115 -35.29 0.25 -16.05
N THR A 116 -35.71 -1.01 -15.85
CA THR A 116 -35.30 -1.82 -14.71
C THR A 116 -33.78 -1.98 -14.66
N LEU A 117 -33.14 -2.34 -15.78
CA LEU A 117 -31.68 -2.47 -15.86
C LEU A 117 -30.98 -1.15 -15.52
N THR A 118 -31.48 -0.03 -16.03
CA THR A 118 -30.92 1.30 -15.78
C THR A 118 -30.98 1.65 -14.29
N ILE A 119 -32.11 1.41 -13.63
CA ILE A 119 -32.27 1.65 -12.19
C ILE A 119 -31.29 0.78 -11.38
N VAL A 120 -31.18 -0.51 -11.72
CA VAL A 120 -30.28 -1.44 -11.02
C VAL A 120 -28.81 -1.01 -11.18
N ILE A 121 -28.39 -0.63 -12.38
CA ILE A 121 -27.04 -0.12 -12.64
C ILE A 121 -26.82 1.21 -11.92
N ALA A 122 -27.79 2.12 -11.91
CA ALA A 122 -27.68 3.42 -11.25
C ALA A 122 -27.51 3.29 -9.73
N VAL A 123 -28.33 2.47 -9.06
CA VAL A 123 -28.19 2.20 -7.62
C VAL A 123 -26.84 1.57 -7.31
N SER A 124 -26.40 0.63 -8.15
CA SER A 124 -25.07 0.01 -8.02
C SER A 124 -23.94 1.03 -8.17
N ALA A 125 -24.09 1.99 -9.09
CA ALA A 125 -23.10 3.04 -9.32
C ALA A 125 -23.00 3.96 -8.10
N ILE A 126 -24.14 4.40 -7.54
CA ILE A 126 -24.18 5.27 -6.35
C ILE A 126 -23.48 4.58 -5.18
N ARG A 127 -23.78 3.31 -4.91
CA ARG A 127 -23.12 2.55 -3.85
C ARG A 127 -21.61 2.48 -4.06
N GLU A 128 -21.16 2.15 -5.27
CA GLU A 128 -19.74 2.03 -5.58
C GLU A 128 -19.02 3.38 -5.44
N ILE A 129 -19.64 4.50 -5.84
CA ILE A 129 -19.10 5.85 -5.67
C ILE A 129 -18.93 6.19 -4.19
N ILE A 130 -19.95 5.93 -3.37
CA ILE A 130 -19.89 6.19 -1.93
C ILE A 130 -18.77 5.37 -1.30
N GLU A 131 -18.69 4.08 -1.61
CA GLU A 131 -17.65 3.19 -1.10
C GLU A 131 -16.24 3.66 -1.52
N ASP A 132 -16.04 3.98 -2.80
CA ASP A 132 -14.73 4.43 -3.30
C ASP A 132 -14.35 5.79 -2.72
N PHE A 133 -15.31 6.69 -2.50
CA PHE A 133 -15.06 7.97 -1.83
C PHE A 133 -14.54 7.77 -0.40
N PHE A 134 -15.13 6.85 0.36
CA PHE A 134 -14.62 6.51 1.68
C PHE A 134 -13.22 5.91 1.63
N ARG A 135 -12.93 5.05 0.64
CA ARG A 135 -11.57 4.51 0.42
C ARG A 135 -10.56 5.62 0.15
N HIS A 136 -10.88 6.59 -0.71
CA HIS A 136 -10.03 7.76 -0.98
C HIS A 136 -9.78 8.59 0.30
N LYS A 137 -10.78 8.72 1.16
CA LYS A 137 -10.63 9.43 2.45
C LYS A 137 -9.68 8.67 3.38
N GLU A 138 -9.84 7.36 3.50
CA GLU A 138 -8.96 6.52 4.32
C GLU A 138 -7.54 6.45 3.78
N ASP A 139 -7.36 6.31 2.46
CA ASP A 139 -6.05 6.35 1.79
C ASP A 139 -5.33 7.67 2.12
N ARG A 140 -6.02 8.82 2.04
CA ARG A 140 -5.44 10.12 2.42
C ARG A 140 -5.08 10.20 3.90
N ARG A 141 -5.86 9.59 4.78
CA ARG A 141 -5.59 9.57 6.22
C ARG A 141 -4.34 8.73 6.54
N VAL A 142 -4.23 7.55 5.96
CA VAL A 142 -3.09 6.64 6.17
C VAL A 142 -1.81 7.22 5.59
N ASN A 143 -1.82 7.65 4.33
CA ASN A 143 -0.66 8.30 3.71
C ASN A 143 -0.32 9.65 4.37
N GLY A 144 -1.27 10.27 5.05
CA GLY A 144 -1.10 11.53 5.78
C GLY A 144 -0.57 11.37 7.20
N ALA A 145 -0.51 10.14 7.73
CA ALA A 145 -0.12 9.90 9.11
C ALA A 145 1.35 10.31 9.36
N PRO A 146 1.67 10.88 10.52
CA PRO A 146 3.03 11.27 10.86
C PRO A 146 3.89 10.05 11.19
N SER A 147 5.19 10.15 10.94
CA SER A 147 6.21 9.19 11.35
C SER A 147 7.47 9.95 11.77
N VAL A 148 8.14 9.48 12.83
CA VAL A 148 9.40 10.05 13.30
C VAL A 148 10.55 9.26 12.69
N ILE A 149 11.28 9.91 11.78
CA ILE A 149 12.43 9.32 11.12
C ILE A 149 13.70 9.84 11.79
N LEU A 150 14.60 8.93 12.16
CA LEU A 150 15.91 9.22 12.71
C LEU A 150 16.89 9.47 11.56
N ARG A 151 17.46 10.68 11.52
CA ARG A 151 18.45 11.08 10.51
C ARG A 151 19.58 11.82 11.21
N SER A 152 20.82 11.42 10.92
CA SER A 152 21.99 12.18 11.39
C SER A 152 22.15 13.41 10.50
N ILE A 153 21.58 14.53 10.94
CA ILE A 153 21.82 15.84 10.32
C ILE A 153 22.88 16.53 11.19
N GLU A 154 23.91 17.10 10.57
CA GLU A 154 24.99 17.83 11.24
C GLU A 154 24.51 19.07 12.05
N LEU A 155 23.20 19.35 12.09
CA LEU A 155 22.57 20.50 12.72
C LEU A 155 21.47 20.03 13.69
N ASN A 156 21.86 19.77 14.93
CA ASN A 156 21.09 19.77 16.19
C ASN A 156 19.79 18.96 16.36
N ASP A 157 19.15 18.40 15.34
CA ASP A 157 17.99 17.53 15.52
C ASP A 157 18.15 16.20 14.77
N ALA A 158 18.38 15.15 15.56
CA ALA A 158 18.51 13.76 15.11
C ALA A 158 17.17 13.15 14.62
N GLN A 159 16.07 13.89 14.73
CA GLN A 159 14.71 13.42 14.46
C GLN A 159 14.03 14.39 13.49
N CYS A 160 13.45 13.86 12.43
CA CYS A 160 12.59 14.61 11.53
C CYS A 160 11.22 13.96 11.45
N MET A 161 10.17 14.79 11.47
CA MET A 161 8.81 14.31 11.27
C MET A 161 8.51 14.30 9.77
N ASP A 162 8.07 13.16 9.26
CA ASP A 162 7.67 12.97 7.87
C ASP A 162 6.29 12.30 7.82
N ARG A 163 5.73 12.18 6.62
CA ARG A 163 4.47 11.47 6.39
C ARG A 163 4.74 10.01 6.05
N TRP A 164 3.77 9.14 6.29
CA TRP A 164 3.87 7.72 5.96
C TRP A 164 4.19 7.48 4.48
N ASP A 165 3.60 8.24 3.56
CA ASP A 165 3.92 8.14 2.13
C ASP A 165 5.34 8.62 1.76
N GLY A 166 6.00 9.34 2.66
CA GLY A 166 7.38 9.81 2.56
C GLY A 166 8.45 8.86 3.12
N VAL A 167 8.06 7.85 3.91
CA VAL A 167 8.97 6.84 4.48
C VAL A 167 9.61 6.02 3.37
N ARG A 168 10.93 5.85 3.42
CA ARG A 168 11.71 5.11 2.40
C ARG A 168 12.43 3.90 2.98
N VAL A 169 12.73 2.93 2.11
CA VAL A 169 13.56 1.78 2.46
C VAL A 169 14.96 2.25 2.90
N GLY A 170 15.39 1.85 4.09
CA GLY A 170 16.64 2.27 4.72
C GLY A 170 16.49 3.42 5.73
N ASP A 171 15.31 4.05 5.80
CA ASP A 171 15.01 4.98 6.89
C ASP A 171 14.92 4.24 8.22
N VAL A 172 15.47 4.86 9.27
CA VAL A 172 15.34 4.37 10.64
C VAL A 172 14.17 5.11 11.26
N VAL A 173 13.14 4.37 11.68
CA VAL A 173 11.92 4.95 12.26
C VAL A 173 11.91 4.74 13.76
N LYS A 174 11.62 5.80 14.51
CA LYS A 174 11.33 5.72 15.94
C LYS A 174 9.82 5.61 16.12
N LEU A 175 9.39 4.55 16.80
CA LEU A 175 8.00 4.40 17.25
C LEU A 175 7.89 4.63 18.75
N THR A 176 6.76 5.20 19.16
CA THR A 176 6.36 5.28 20.56
C THR A 176 5.25 4.28 20.89
N ASP A 177 4.95 4.11 22.17
CA ASP A 177 3.91 3.18 22.60
C ASP A 177 2.55 3.55 21.97
N SER A 178 1.77 2.51 21.63
CA SER A 178 0.47 2.65 20.96
C SER A 178 0.48 3.32 19.58
N GLU A 179 1.65 3.52 18.95
CA GLU A 179 1.73 3.96 17.56
C GLU A 179 1.54 2.82 16.55
N GLN A 180 0.97 3.15 15.40
CA GLN A 180 0.88 2.20 14.29
C GLN A 180 2.21 2.12 13.54
N VAL A 181 2.52 0.90 13.08
CA VAL A 181 3.71 0.61 12.28
C VAL A 181 3.50 1.10 10.84
N PRO A 182 4.35 2.01 10.30
CA PRO A 182 4.13 2.65 9.00
C PRO A 182 4.45 1.79 7.78
N ALA A 183 5.29 0.77 7.95
CA ALA A 183 5.73 -0.15 6.91
C ALA A 183 6.28 -1.43 7.58
N ASP A 184 6.62 -2.45 6.80
CA ASP A 184 7.36 -3.60 7.35
C ASP A 184 8.74 -3.14 7.84
N MET A 185 9.07 -3.42 9.10
CA MET A 185 10.30 -2.95 9.74
C MET A 185 11.05 -4.09 10.42
N ILE A 186 12.37 -3.91 10.54
CA ILE A 186 13.24 -4.73 11.36
C ILE A 186 13.46 -4.00 12.68
N LEU A 187 13.21 -4.70 13.78
CA LEU A 187 13.43 -4.17 15.13
C LEU A 187 14.93 -4.09 15.40
N LEU A 188 15.44 -2.87 15.65
CA LEU A 188 16.86 -2.62 15.93
C LEU A 188 17.13 -2.53 17.44
N SER A 189 16.41 -1.64 18.12
CA SER A 189 16.55 -1.39 19.55
C SER A 189 15.19 -1.12 20.18
N CYS A 190 15.08 -1.38 21.48
CA CYS A 190 13.92 -1.05 22.29
C CYS A 190 14.37 -0.52 23.66
N GLU A 191 13.53 0.28 24.29
CA GLU A 191 13.79 0.83 25.63
C GLU A 191 13.69 -0.24 26.74
N ASN A 192 12.93 -1.32 26.51
CA ASN A 192 12.73 -2.38 27.49
C ASN A 192 14.04 -3.14 27.77
N SER A 193 14.40 -3.29 29.05
CA SER A 193 15.60 -4.01 29.50
C SER A 193 15.64 -5.47 29.06
N ASP A 194 14.48 -6.09 28.86
CA ASP A 194 14.37 -7.49 28.47
C ASP A 194 14.58 -7.71 26.97
N GLY A 195 14.70 -6.63 26.18
CA GLY A 195 14.82 -6.71 24.72
C GLY A 195 13.55 -7.21 24.03
N ILE A 196 12.38 -7.14 24.69
CA ILE A 196 11.11 -7.63 24.18
C ILE A 196 10.16 -6.46 23.91
N VAL A 197 9.58 -6.45 22.71
CA VAL A 197 8.52 -5.54 22.27
C VAL A 197 7.25 -6.34 22.02
N TYR A 198 6.10 -5.74 22.33
CA TYR A 198 4.79 -6.35 22.10
C TYR A 198 4.11 -5.65 20.93
N VAL A 199 3.59 -6.44 19.98
CA VAL A 199 2.91 -5.92 18.79
C VAL A 199 1.48 -6.44 18.77
N GLU A 200 0.52 -5.54 18.68
CA GLU A 200 -0.88 -5.87 18.44
C GLU A 200 -1.12 -6.08 16.94
N THR A 201 -1.64 -7.25 16.54
CA THR A 201 -1.96 -7.55 15.13
C THR A 201 -3.45 -7.59 14.84
N ARG A 202 -4.30 -7.11 15.76
CA ARG A 202 -5.76 -7.13 15.63
C ARG A 202 -6.29 -6.57 14.30
N ASN A 203 -5.62 -5.58 13.73
CA ASN A 203 -6.00 -4.99 12.44
C ASN A 203 -5.66 -5.86 11.21
N LEU A 204 -4.80 -6.86 11.37
CA LEU A 204 -4.32 -7.74 10.29
C LEU A 204 -4.99 -9.12 10.33
N ASP A 205 -5.06 -9.74 11.50
CA ASP A 205 -5.56 -11.11 11.68
C ASP A 205 -6.75 -11.23 12.64
N GLY A 206 -7.14 -10.15 13.31
CA GLY A 206 -8.24 -10.15 14.29
C GLY A 206 -7.87 -10.78 15.64
N GLU A 207 -6.61 -11.16 15.86
CA GLU A 207 -6.16 -11.69 17.15
C GLU A 207 -6.08 -10.56 18.19
N THR A 208 -6.56 -10.80 19.41
CA THR A 208 -6.51 -9.84 20.52
C THR A 208 -5.25 -9.98 21.38
N ASN A 209 -4.46 -11.03 21.14
CA ASN A 209 -3.25 -11.30 21.91
C ASN A 209 -2.08 -10.49 21.37
N LEU A 210 -1.25 -9.98 22.28
CA LEU A 210 -0.01 -9.30 21.91
C LEU A 210 1.04 -10.31 21.47
N LYS A 211 1.66 -10.08 20.32
CA LYS A 211 2.77 -10.90 19.80
C LYS A 211 4.09 -10.35 20.29
N GLN A 212 4.88 -11.18 20.95
CA GLN A 212 6.23 -10.82 21.36
C GLN A 212 7.18 -10.78 20.15
N LYS A 213 8.00 -9.72 20.08
CA LYS A 213 9.11 -9.54 19.15
C LYS A 213 10.36 -9.25 19.96
N ILE A 214 11.48 -9.85 19.56
CA ILE A 214 12.74 -9.79 20.31
C ILE A 214 13.73 -8.92 19.54
N CYS A 215 14.35 -7.96 20.21
CA CYS A 215 15.44 -7.17 19.68
C CYS A 215 16.68 -8.06 19.49
N PRO A 216 17.38 -7.96 18.35
CA PRO A 216 18.67 -8.61 18.17
C PRO A 216 19.67 -8.10 19.23
N LYS A 217 20.19 -9.01 20.06
CA LYS A 217 21.11 -8.67 21.15
C LYS A 217 22.35 -7.88 20.71
N VAL A 218 22.86 -8.23 19.53
CA VAL A 218 24.01 -7.56 18.89
C VAL A 218 23.77 -6.06 18.75
N VAL A 219 22.52 -5.66 18.45
CA VAL A 219 22.17 -4.25 18.26
C VAL A 219 21.72 -3.60 19.57
N SER A 220 20.96 -4.32 20.41
CA SER A 220 20.45 -3.75 21.68
C SER A 220 21.55 -3.39 22.66
N ASP A 221 22.63 -4.20 22.73
CA ASP A 221 23.73 -3.96 23.67
C ASP A 221 24.58 -2.74 23.25
N GLU A 222 24.65 -2.46 21.95
CA GLU A 222 25.41 -1.33 21.39
C GLU A 222 24.57 -0.04 21.29
N CYS A 223 23.24 -0.16 21.25
CA CYS A 223 22.31 0.95 20.98
C CYS A 223 21.21 1.09 22.02
N SER A 224 21.51 1.87 23.05
CA SER A 224 20.54 2.35 24.05
C SER A 224 20.04 3.77 23.78
N THR A 225 20.77 4.56 22.98
CA THR A 225 20.38 5.94 22.63
C THR A 225 20.17 6.14 21.14
N VAL A 226 19.36 7.13 20.78
CA VAL A 226 19.10 7.53 19.38
C VAL A 226 20.42 7.80 18.64
N ASP A 227 21.38 8.47 19.30
CA ASP A 227 22.68 8.78 18.70
C ASP A 227 23.54 7.55 18.42
N GLN A 228 23.40 6.49 19.22
CA GLN A 228 24.08 5.21 18.97
C GLN A 228 23.45 4.49 17.77
N VAL A 229 22.11 4.47 17.69
CA VAL A 229 21.39 3.89 16.55
C VAL A 229 21.80 4.59 15.24
N LEU A 230 21.95 5.91 15.28
CA LEU A 230 22.43 6.73 14.17
C LEU A 230 23.91 6.56 13.84
N LYS A 231 24.68 5.76 14.59
CA LYS A 231 26.08 5.43 14.27
C LYS A 231 26.23 4.03 13.68
N ILE A 232 25.26 3.15 13.88
CA ILE A 232 25.32 1.80 13.30
C ILE A 232 25.05 1.91 11.81
N ALA A 233 26.01 1.44 11.01
CA ALA A 233 25.86 1.23 9.59
C ALA A 233 25.84 -0.27 9.30
N GLY A 234 24.94 -0.70 8.42
CA GLY A 234 24.81 -2.12 8.11
C GLY A 234 23.90 -2.36 6.92
N TYR A 235 23.61 -3.64 6.70
CA TYR A 235 22.60 -4.08 5.75
C TYR A 235 21.81 -5.26 6.30
N ALA A 236 20.56 -5.36 5.91
CA ALA A 236 19.73 -6.55 6.08
C ALA A 236 19.58 -7.25 4.74
N GLU A 237 19.76 -8.57 4.69
CA GLU A 237 19.38 -9.38 3.54
C GLU A 237 17.99 -9.95 3.78
N CYS A 238 17.06 -9.66 2.87
CA CYS A 238 15.70 -10.14 2.91
C CYS A 238 15.35 -10.84 1.59
N GLU A 239 14.51 -11.88 1.65
CA GLU A 239 13.98 -12.58 0.48
C GLU A 239 13.01 -11.71 -0.34
#